data_AF-A0A553N1V3-F1
#
_entry.id   AF-A0A553N1V3-F1
#
_cell.length_a   1.000
_cell.length_b   1.000
_cell.length_c   1.000
_cell.angle_alpha   90.00
_cell.angle_beta   90.00
_cell.angle_gamma   90.00
#
_symmetry.space_group_name_H-M   'P 1'
#
loop_
_entity.id
_entity.type
_entity.pdbx_description
1 polymer ?
#
loop_
_entity_poly.entity_id
_entity_poly.type
_entity_poly.pdbx_seq_one_letter_code
_entity_poly.pdbx_strand_id
1 'polypeptide(L)'
;MDSVNRSCPITAYPCESYTDFLDGKCMNCSMFRSSGCPVFGYDSIHWRRTLVQLGQTRTYFQTNNAAPFCQFGYKVDILTWNQKTQWGYLTIKLSNGEEETQVRVTRKSLKFERYVESSFLAQFKIDVQPVKEISLKFCRGGGIQPRMKLRILSIRLSPLQNNL
;
A
#
# COMPACT_ATOMS: atom_id res chain seq x y z
N MET A 1 4.02 -8.00 21.94
CA MET A 1 2.78 -7.78 22.71
C MET A 1 1.85 -6.78 22.05
N ASP A 2 2.27 -6.12 20.94
CA ASP A 2 1.53 -5.00 20.34
C ASP A 2 0.12 -5.35 19.86
N SER A 3 -0.09 -6.56 19.32
CA SER A 3 -1.42 -7.02 18.92
C SER A 3 -2.37 -7.29 20.08
N VAL A 4 -1.85 -7.58 21.28
CA VAL A 4 -2.64 -7.76 22.51
C VAL A 4 -2.99 -6.39 23.10
N ASN A 5 -2.03 -5.47 23.11
CA ASN A 5 -2.21 -4.12 23.63
C ASN A 5 -2.97 -3.19 22.67
N ARG A 6 -3.29 -3.67 21.45
CA ARG A 6 -3.96 -2.91 20.39
C ARG A 6 -3.28 -1.58 20.06
N SER A 7 -1.98 -1.48 20.32
CA SER A 7 -1.17 -0.32 19.94
C SER A 7 -1.00 -0.20 18.42
N CYS A 8 -1.19 -1.31 17.71
CA CYS A 8 -1.11 -1.38 16.26
C CYS A 8 -2.05 -2.44 15.66
N PRO A 9 -3.29 -2.09 15.30
CA PRO A 9 -4.17 -3.01 14.57
C PRO A 9 -3.65 -3.17 13.14
N ILE A 10 -3.07 -4.34 12.83
CA ILE A 10 -2.52 -4.62 11.49
C ILE A 10 -3.57 -5.38 10.68
N THR A 11 -4.12 -4.74 9.65
CA THR A 11 -5.05 -5.39 8.72
C THR A 11 -4.34 -6.47 7.89
N ALA A 12 -4.88 -7.69 7.91
CA ALA A 12 -4.36 -8.85 7.17
C ALA A 12 -5.28 -9.21 6.01
N TYR A 13 -4.76 -9.09 4.80
CA TYR A 13 -5.53 -9.25 3.57
C TYR A 13 -5.40 -10.66 3.01
N PRO A 14 -6.50 -11.42 2.86
CA PRO A 14 -6.48 -12.67 2.10
C PRO A 14 -6.11 -12.40 0.64
N CYS A 15 -5.10 -13.10 0.14
CA CYS A 15 -4.59 -12.90 -1.22
C CYS A 15 -4.01 -14.22 -1.75
N GLU A 16 -3.95 -14.37 -3.08
CA GLU A 16 -3.37 -15.57 -3.69
C GLU A 16 -1.86 -15.66 -3.48
N SER A 17 -1.18 -14.52 -3.57
CA SER A 17 0.26 -14.41 -3.37
C SER A 17 0.65 -13.09 -2.70
N TYR A 18 1.84 -13.07 -2.12
CA TYR A 18 2.40 -11.83 -1.56
C TYR A 18 2.67 -10.77 -2.64
N THR A 19 2.89 -11.17 -3.90
CA THR A 19 3.05 -10.24 -5.02
C THR A 19 1.73 -9.56 -5.36
N ASP A 20 0.63 -10.31 -5.40
CA ASP A 20 -0.70 -9.73 -5.64
C ASP A 20 -1.13 -8.79 -4.51
N PHE A 21 -0.73 -9.10 -3.27
CA PHE A 21 -0.89 -8.22 -2.13
C PHE A 21 -0.18 -6.88 -2.35
N LEU A 22 1.10 -6.89 -2.72
CA LEU A 22 1.86 -5.66 -2.98
C LEU A 22 1.43 -4.91 -4.24
N ASP A 23 0.82 -5.59 -5.20
CA ASP A 23 0.18 -4.99 -6.37
C ASP A 23 -1.20 -4.39 -6.04
N GLY A 24 -1.65 -4.45 -4.79
CA GLY A 24 -2.91 -3.84 -4.35
C GLY A 24 -4.16 -4.57 -4.83
N LYS A 25 -4.06 -5.83 -5.26
CA LYS A 25 -5.17 -6.57 -5.91
C LYS A 25 -6.25 -7.05 -4.94
N CYS A 26 -5.93 -7.19 -3.66
CA CYS A 26 -6.79 -7.83 -2.66
C CYS A 26 -7.19 -6.90 -1.50
N MET A 27 -7.19 -5.58 -1.71
CA MET A 27 -7.52 -4.59 -0.66
C MET A 27 -9.02 -4.49 -0.35
N ASN A 28 -9.84 -5.35 -0.96
CA ASN A 28 -11.29 -5.35 -0.81
C ASN A 28 -11.73 -6.43 0.18
N CYS A 29 -12.25 -6.03 1.32
CA CYS A 29 -12.74 -6.93 2.38
C CYS A 29 -14.26 -7.08 2.42
N SER A 30 -14.99 -6.69 1.37
CA SER A 30 -16.46 -6.79 1.31
C SER A 30 -16.98 -8.22 1.56
N MET A 31 -16.17 -9.24 1.26
CA MET A 31 -16.49 -10.65 1.58
C MET A 31 -16.72 -10.90 3.08
N PHE A 32 -16.15 -10.06 3.95
CA PHE A 32 -16.33 -10.12 5.40
C PHE A 32 -17.51 -9.27 5.91
N ARG A 33 -18.23 -8.57 5.02
CA ARG A 33 -19.45 -7.81 5.32
C ARG A 33 -19.26 -6.87 6.53
N SER A 34 -20.13 -6.97 7.53
CA SER A 34 -20.10 -6.14 8.74
C SER A 34 -18.90 -6.42 9.65
N SER A 35 -18.19 -7.53 9.49
CA SER A 35 -16.98 -7.82 10.27
C SER A 35 -15.78 -6.99 9.82
N GLY A 36 -15.84 -6.31 8.67
CA GLY A 36 -14.71 -5.56 8.13
C GLY A 36 -13.49 -6.43 7.80
N CYS A 37 -12.37 -5.79 7.47
CA CYS A 37 -11.15 -6.51 7.16
C CYS A 37 -10.59 -7.29 8.37
N PRO A 38 -10.04 -8.50 8.17
CA PRO A 38 -9.37 -9.25 9.23
C PRO A 38 -8.18 -8.49 9.82
N VAL A 39 -8.02 -8.56 11.14
CA VAL A 39 -6.85 -8.02 11.84
C VAL A 39 -5.93 -9.16 12.28
N PHE A 40 -4.62 -8.96 12.13
CA PHE A 40 -3.58 -9.88 12.56
C PHE A 40 -3.38 -9.86 14.08
N GLY A 41 -3.14 -11.04 14.67
CA GLY A 41 -2.78 -11.18 16.07
C GLY A 41 -3.95 -11.59 16.96
N TYR A 42 -4.02 -11.03 18.18
CA TYR A 42 -4.92 -11.49 19.25
C TYR A 42 -6.40 -11.48 18.83
N ASP A 43 -6.85 -10.40 18.18
CA ASP A 43 -8.24 -10.22 17.78
C ASP A 43 -8.62 -11.03 16.52
N SER A 44 -7.68 -11.75 15.89
CA SER A 44 -7.94 -12.55 14.67
C SER A 44 -9.05 -13.60 14.82
N ILE A 45 -9.34 -14.02 16.06
CA ILE A 45 -10.40 -14.96 16.41
C ILE A 45 -11.79 -14.52 15.90
N HIS A 46 -12.03 -13.21 15.78
CA HIS A 46 -13.30 -12.67 15.30
C HIS A 46 -13.61 -13.06 13.85
N TRP A 47 -12.58 -13.34 13.04
CA TRP A 47 -12.73 -13.74 11.63
C TRP A 47 -12.61 -15.25 11.39
N ARG A 48 -12.36 -16.05 12.45
CA ARG A 48 -12.08 -17.50 12.33
C ARG A 48 -13.12 -18.25 11.50
N ARG A 49 -14.41 -18.09 11.82
CA ARG A 49 -15.49 -18.81 11.12
C ARG A 49 -15.55 -18.42 9.64
N THR A 50 -15.49 -17.13 9.36
CA THR A 50 -15.57 -16.61 7.98
C THR A 50 -14.35 -17.03 7.16
N LEU A 51 -13.14 -16.98 7.73
CA LEU A 51 -11.92 -17.43 7.05
C LEU A 51 -11.98 -18.92 6.69
N VAL A 52 -12.45 -19.78 7.60
CA VAL A 52 -12.63 -21.22 7.35
C VAL A 52 -13.68 -21.46 6.27
N GLN A 53 -14.83 -20.79 6.34
CA GLN A 53 -15.90 -20.92 5.34
C GLN A 53 -15.44 -20.50 3.94
N LEU A 54 -14.62 -19.45 3.85
CA LEU A 54 -14.10 -18.93 2.59
C LEU A 54 -12.86 -19.69 2.09
N GLY A 55 -12.40 -20.73 2.81
CA GLY A 55 -11.19 -21.47 2.47
C GLY A 55 -9.91 -20.61 2.49
N GLN A 56 -9.94 -19.46 3.17
CA GLN A 56 -8.83 -18.52 3.20
C GLN A 56 -7.77 -18.98 4.18
N THR A 57 -6.72 -19.59 3.65
CA THR A 57 -5.59 -20.14 4.43
C THR A 57 -4.36 -19.24 4.42
N ARG A 58 -4.35 -18.19 3.60
CA ARG A 58 -3.23 -17.27 3.41
C ARG A 58 -3.70 -15.84 3.52
N THR A 59 -3.04 -15.07 4.36
CA THR A 59 -3.23 -13.63 4.48
C THR A 59 -1.88 -12.94 4.49
N TYR A 60 -1.85 -11.69 4.04
CA TYR A 60 -0.64 -10.91 3.91
C TYR A 60 -0.82 -9.52 4.52
N PHE A 61 0.26 -9.04 5.12
CA PHE A 61 0.43 -7.72 5.69
C PHE A 61 1.92 -7.39 5.68
N GLN A 62 2.30 -6.17 6.07
CA GLN A 62 3.69 -5.86 6.38
C GLN A 62 3.79 -5.18 7.74
N THR A 63 4.98 -5.25 8.31
CA THR A 63 5.37 -4.55 9.52
C THR A 63 6.66 -3.79 9.26
N ASN A 64 6.90 -2.74 10.03
CA ASN A 64 8.21 -2.11 10.05
C ASN A 64 9.20 -2.95 10.89
N ASN A 65 10.42 -2.43 11.11
CA ASN A 65 11.49 -3.12 11.85
C ASN A 65 11.62 -2.70 13.33
N ALA A 66 10.67 -1.95 13.89
CA ALA A 66 10.74 -1.41 15.26
C ALA A 66 9.36 -1.41 15.95
N ALA A 67 9.30 -1.79 17.23
CA ALA A 67 8.07 -1.75 18.01
C ALA A 67 7.39 -0.35 17.93
N PRO A 68 6.05 -0.27 17.80
CA PRO A 68 5.07 -1.37 17.86
C PRO A 68 4.84 -2.12 16.52
N PHE A 69 5.84 -2.12 15.63
CA PHE A 69 5.86 -2.82 14.34
C PHE A 69 4.84 -2.30 13.32
N CYS A 70 4.32 -1.08 13.56
CA CYS A 70 3.31 -0.47 12.70
C CYS A 70 3.78 -0.13 11.31
N GLN A 71 2.86 -0.25 10.37
CA GLN A 71 3.07 0.21 9.02
C GLN A 71 1.77 0.79 8.47
N PHE A 72 1.88 1.97 7.88
CA PHE A 72 0.76 2.76 7.40
C PHE A 72 0.69 2.61 5.89
N GLY A 73 -0.23 1.77 5.43
CA GLY A 73 -0.34 1.39 4.04
C GLY A 73 -1.38 2.23 3.29
N TYR A 74 -1.04 2.57 2.05
CA TYR A 74 -1.97 3.12 1.07
C TYR A 74 -1.95 2.24 -0.18
N LYS A 75 -3.12 2.00 -0.75
CA LYS A 75 -3.23 1.64 -2.16
C LYS A 75 -3.04 2.92 -2.96
N VAL A 76 -2.12 2.87 -3.91
CA VAL A 76 -1.81 3.97 -4.81
C VAL A 76 -2.24 3.60 -6.21
N ASP A 77 -3.14 4.38 -6.79
CA ASP A 77 -3.60 4.24 -8.17
C ASP A 77 -3.11 5.47 -8.96
N ILE A 78 -2.36 5.23 -10.04
CA ILE A 78 -1.82 6.29 -10.91
C ILE A 78 -2.29 6.08 -12.34
N LEU A 79 -2.96 7.09 -12.90
CA LEU A 79 -3.31 7.15 -14.31
C LEU A 79 -2.32 8.05 -15.05
N THR A 80 -1.67 7.55 -16.10
CA THR A 80 -0.65 8.33 -16.85
C THR A 80 -1.07 8.75 -18.25
N TRP A 81 -0.50 9.85 -18.77
CA TRP A 81 -0.66 10.29 -20.16
C TRP A 81 0.67 10.34 -20.94
N ASN A 82 1.60 9.46 -20.59
CA ASN A 82 2.87 9.38 -21.31
C ASN A 82 2.65 9.05 -22.79
N GLN A 83 3.47 9.61 -23.69
CA GLN A 83 3.42 9.25 -25.11
C GLN A 83 3.92 7.83 -25.39
N LYS A 84 4.89 7.36 -24.60
CA LYS A 84 5.48 6.02 -24.69
C LYS A 84 5.41 5.34 -23.33
N THR A 85 5.34 4.02 -23.34
CA THR A 85 5.43 3.21 -22.12
C THR A 85 6.73 3.52 -21.38
N GLN A 86 6.63 3.79 -20.09
CA GLN A 86 7.77 4.04 -19.22
C GLN A 86 7.86 2.97 -18.13
N TRP A 87 9.08 2.62 -17.76
CA TRP A 87 9.37 1.67 -16.69
C TRP A 87 10.25 2.36 -15.66
N GLY A 88 9.90 2.28 -14.39
CA GLY A 88 10.77 2.84 -13.35
C GLY A 88 10.24 2.67 -11.94
N TYR A 89 10.99 3.23 -11.00
CA TYR A 89 10.68 3.22 -9.58
C TYR A 89 10.07 4.56 -9.17
N LEU A 90 9.16 4.50 -8.21
CA LEU A 90 8.59 5.69 -7.59
C LEU A 90 9.10 5.82 -6.16
N THR A 91 9.46 7.03 -5.78
CA THR A 91 9.47 7.46 -4.38
C THR A 91 8.27 8.36 -4.16
N ILE A 92 7.46 8.03 -3.16
CA ILE A 92 6.29 8.80 -2.75
C ILE A 92 6.63 9.44 -1.41
N LYS A 93 6.40 10.74 -1.31
CA LYS A 93 6.54 11.52 -0.09
C LYS A 93 5.17 12.09 0.27
N LEU A 94 4.78 11.97 1.53
CA LEU A 94 3.57 12.55 2.11
C LEU A 94 3.98 13.60 3.13
N SER A 95 3.24 14.70 3.18
CA SER A 95 3.43 15.78 4.16
C SER A 95 2.10 16.34 4.63
N ASN A 96 2.02 16.71 5.91
CA ASN A 96 0.93 17.50 6.49
C ASN A 96 1.33 18.97 6.74
N GLY A 97 2.53 19.37 6.28
CA GLY A 97 3.12 20.70 6.46
C GLY A 97 4.09 20.82 7.65
N GLU A 98 4.04 19.89 8.60
CA GLU A 98 4.92 19.86 9.79
C GLU A 98 5.80 18.60 9.77
N GLU A 99 5.17 17.46 9.49
CA GLU A 99 5.81 16.16 9.40
C GLU A 99 5.77 15.62 7.98
N GLU A 100 6.78 14.83 7.65
CA GLU A 100 6.95 14.23 6.34
C GLU A 100 7.38 12.77 6.45
N THR A 101 6.87 11.95 5.55
CA THR A 101 7.28 10.55 5.43
C THR A 101 7.45 10.18 3.97
N GLN A 102 8.38 9.27 3.67
CA GLN A 102 8.60 8.83 2.30
C GLN A 102 8.85 7.33 2.22
N VAL A 103 8.44 6.76 1.10
CA VAL A 103 8.70 5.37 0.75
C VAL A 103 9.15 5.28 -0.69
N ARG A 104 10.19 4.48 -0.94
CA ARG A 104 10.55 4.06 -2.28
C ARG A 104 9.90 2.72 -2.57
N VAL A 105 9.14 2.64 -3.66
CA VAL A 105 8.56 1.39 -4.16
C VAL A 105 9.67 0.66 -4.90
N THR A 106 10.32 -0.30 -4.23
CA THR A 106 11.59 -0.89 -4.69
C THR A 106 11.46 -2.27 -5.33
N ARG A 107 10.32 -2.96 -5.17
CA ARG A 107 10.26 -4.39 -5.43
C ARG A 107 10.30 -4.76 -6.92
N LYS A 108 9.71 -3.94 -7.78
CA LYS A 108 9.76 -4.10 -9.24
C LYS A 108 9.74 -2.74 -9.93
N SER A 109 10.33 -2.70 -11.11
CA SER A 109 10.13 -1.59 -12.05
C SER A 109 8.65 -1.53 -12.42
N LEU A 110 7.98 -0.43 -12.09
CA LEU A 110 6.57 -0.20 -12.39
C LEU A 110 6.43 0.16 -13.87
N LYS A 111 5.43 -0.42 -14.53
CA LYS A 111 5.06 -0.13 -15.91
C LYS A 111 4.01 0.96 -15.94
N PHE A 112 4.25 2.02 -16.71
CA PHE A 112 3.33 3.13 -16.89
C PHE A 112 2.97 3.27 -18.36
N GLU A 113 1.70 3.00 -18.68
CA GLU A 113 1.13 3.07 -20.02
C GLU A 113 0.13 4.21 -20.13
N ARG A 114 -0.04 4.73 -21.35
CA ARG A 114 -0.96 5.82 -21.63
C ARG A 114 -2.40 5.38 -21.34
N TYR A 115 -3.10 6.12 -20.49
CA TYR A 115 -4.48 5.86 -20.07
C TYR A 115 -4.72 4.51 -19.39
N VAL A 116 -3.67 3.89 -18.84
CA VAL A 116 -3.79 2.68 -18.02
C VAL A 116 -3.50 3.03 -16.57
N GLU A 117 -4.41 2.64 -15.69
CA GLU A 117 -4.23 2.78 -14.24
C GLU A 117 -3.23 1.74 -13.74
N SER A 118 -2.23 2.20 -13.00
CA SER A 118 -1.23 1.36 -12.36
C SER A 118 -1.44 1.39 -10.85
N SER A 119 -1.73 0.23 -10.26
CA SER A 119 -1.96 0.06 -8.83
C SER A 119 -0.78 -0.61 -8.14
N PHE A 120 -0.45 -0.14 -6.94
CA PHE A 120 0.54 -0.78 -6.04
C PHE A 120 0.36 -0.29 -4.61
N LEU A 121 0.96 -0.99 -3.65
CA LEU A 121 0.99 -0.55 -2.26
C LEU A 121 2.20 0.34 -1.96
N ALA A 122 1.94 1.44 -1.25
CA ALA A 122 2.95 2.29 -0.65
C ALA A 122 2.79 2.23 0.86
N GLN A 123 3.89 1.94 1.57
CA GLN A 123 3.82 1.63 2.98
C GLN A 123 4.84 2.44 3.77
N PHE A 124 4.34 3.25 4.70
CA PHE A 124 5.10 4.27 5.42
C PHE A 124 5.32 3.84 6.87
N LYS A 125 6.41 4.33 7.46
CA LYS A 125 6.74 4.05 8.87
C LYS A 125 5.94 4.89 9.86
N ILE A 126 5.45 6.04 9.40
CA ILE A 126 4.75 7.06 10.20
C ILE A 126 3.43 7.36 9.47
N ASP A 127 2.35 7.53 10.23
CA ASP A 127 1.09 8.03 9.69
C ASP A 127 1.12 9.55 9.70
N VAL A 128 1.12 10.14 8.51
CA VAL A 128 1.05 11.59 8.37
C VAL A 128 -0.37 11.93 7.97
N GLN A 129 -1.18 12.38 8.94
CA GLN A 129 -2.59 12.76 8.73
C GLN A 129 -2.87 14.18 9.25
N PRO A 130 -3.79 14.92 8.61
CA PRO A 130 -4.28 14.69 7.26
C PRO A 130 -3.16 14.93 6.23
N VAL A 131 -3.08 14.11 5.18
CA VAL A 131 -2.14 14.33 4.07
C VAL A 131 -2.53 15.61 3.32
N LYS A 132 -1.67 16.63 3.35
CA LYS A 132 -1.87 17.89 2.62
C LYS A 132 -1.12 17.94 1.29
N GLU A 133 0.05 17.31 1.21
CA GLU A 133 0.86 17.27 0.00
C GLU A 133 1.33 15.84 -0.32
N ILE A 134 1.30 15.50 -1.60
CA ILE A 134 1.86 14.27 -2.16
C ILE A 134 2.93 14.65 -3.18
N SER A 135 4.19 14.31 -2.91
CA SER A 135 5.29 14.51 -3.85
C SER A 135 5.74 13.17 -4.45
N LEU A 136 5.91 13.14 -5.77
CA LEU A 136 6.32 11.94 -6.51
C LEU A 136 7.67 12.16 -7.18
N LYS A 137 8.60 11.24 -6.97
CA LYS A 137 9.87 11.17 -7.70
C LYS A 137 9.93 9.90 -8.52
N PHE A 138 10.06 10.05 -9.83
CA PHE A 138 10.19 8.94 -10.78
C PHE A 138 11.66 8.73 -11.19
N CYS A 139 12.12 7.48 -11.14
CA CYS A 139 13.50 7.10 -11.48
C CYS A 139 13.51 5.87 -12.42
N ARG A 140 14.08 6.00 -13.62
CA ARG A 140 14.28 4.87 -14.56
C ARG A 140 15.59 4.12 -14.28
N GLY A 141 15.60 3.15 -13.36
CA GLY A 141 16.75 2.25 -13.17
C GLY A 141 18.12 2.93 -12.96
N GLY A 142 19.21 2.16 -13.02
CA GLY A 142 20.58 2.68 -12.93
C GLY A 142 21.15 3.08 -14.31
N GLY A 143 22.04 4.07 -14.34
CA GLY A 143 22.77 4.55 -15.52
C GLY A 143 22.50 6.02 -15.89
N ILE A 144 23.32 6.59 -16.77
CA ILE A 144 23.11 7.91 -17.36
C ILE A 144 21.99 7.79 -18.41
N GLN A 145 20.75 7.96 -17.97
CA GLN A 145 19.59 7.99 -18.87
C GLN A 145 19.12 9.43 -19.13
N PRO A 146 18.58 9.72 -20.33
CA PRO A 146 17.94 10.99 -20.59
C PRO A 146 16.84 11.27 -19.56
N ARG A 147 16.76 12.52 -19.07
CA ARG A 147 15.69 12.94 -18.16
C ARG A 147 14.35 12.85 -18.88
N MET A 148 13.61 11.77 -18.63
CA MET A 148 12.23 11.63 -19.08
C MET A 148 11.27 12.08 -17.97
N LYS A 149 10.25 12.85 -18.36
CA LYS A 149 9.17 13.24 -17.45
C LYS A 149 8.08 12.17 -17.49
N LEU A 150 7.70 11.66 -16.31
CA LEU A 150 6.49 10.87 -16.14
C LEU A 150 5.31 11.84 -16.06
N ARG A 151 4.35 11.70 -16.97
CA ARG A 151 3.18 12.56 -17.08
C ARG A 151 1.98 11.85 -16.46
N ILE A 152 1.47 12.40 -15.35
CA ILE A 152 0.37 11.82 -14.56
C ILE A 152 -0.89 12.65 -14.81
N LEU A 153 -2.05 11.98 -14.95
CA LEU A 153 -3.36 12.59 -15.02
C LEU A 153 -4.03 12.63 -13.65
N SER A 154 -3.97 11.51 -12.93
CA SER A 154 -4.48 11.41 -11.57
C SER A 154 -3.59 10.50 -10.74
N ILE A 155 -3.55 10.82 -9.45
CA ILE A 155 -3.08 9.94 -8.40
C ILE A 155 -4.17 9.85 -7.35
N ARG A 156 -4.44 8.64 -6.87
CA ARG A 156 -5.33 8.38 -5.74
C ARG A 156 -4.58 7.59 -4.70
N LEU A 157 -4.62 8.08 -3.46
CA LEU A 157 -4.19 7.34 -2.28
C LEU A 157 -5.43 6.91 -1.51
N SER A 158 -5.59 5.60 -1.36
CA SER A 158 -6.65 5.00 -0.54
C SER A 158 -6.02 4.32 0.67
N PRO A 159 -6.27 4.82 1.90
CA PRO A 159 -5.75 4.18 3.11
C PRO A 159 -6.21 2.72 3.20
N LEU A 160 -5.31 1.81 3.59
CA LEU A 160 -5.62 0.38 3.76
C LEU A 160 -6.38 0.06 5.06
N GLN A 161 -7.13 1.03 5.60
CA GLN A 161 -7.72 1.02 6.95
C GLN A 161 -6.69 0.87 8.06
N ASN A 162 -6.40 1.98 8.74
CA ASN A 162 -6.03 1.98 10.14
C ASN A 162 -7.18 2.66 10.89
N ASN A 163 -8.08 1.88 11.46
CA ASN A 163 -9.01 2.39 12.46
C ASN A 163 -8.20 2.58 13.75
N LEU A 164 -7.61 3.76 13.90
CA LEU A 164 -7.24 4.31 15.21
C LEU A 164 -8.03 5.61 15.37
#